data_AF-A0A4Q8LXR8-F1
#
_entry.id   AF-A0A4Q8LXR8-F1
#
_cell.length_a   1.000
_cell.length_b   1.000
_cell.length_c   1.000
_cell.angle_alpha   90.00
_cell.angle_beta   90.00
_cell.angle_gamma   90.00
#
_symmetry.space_group_name_H-M   'P 1'
#
loop_
_entity.id
_entity.type
_entity.pdbx_description
1 polymer ?
#
loop_
_entity_poly.entity_id
_entity_poly.type
_entity_poly.pdbx_seq_one_letter_code
_entity_poly.pdbx_strand_id
1 'polypeptide(L)'
;MEITNSHTGPLGLPDGTILAPGIPTKVENWPQMKKNAVVRAWLEAKVLNESKDGTYVAVLIGTDIFPSEIEISEGKTVALGDVVAQSHTDSGLSLEDWNSLPSAERDAKIGATVDQLKSAAAAEAVEKAKAAKQADQDRAALYAKLDALGVTYDKRTGTAKLQAALEEAEKAKAAKNEG
;
A
#
# COMPACT_ATOMS: atom_id res chain seq x y z
N MET A 1 -17.33 6.63 -26.30
CA MET A 1 -17.60 5.30 -25.70
C MET A 1 -16.40 4.43 -26.01
N GLU A 2 -15.92 3.60 -25.07
CA GLU A 2 -14.82 2.67 -25.35
C GLU A 2 -15.37 1.29 -25.69
N ILE A 3 -14.90 0.75 -26.82
CA ILE A 3 -15.35 -0.52 -27.36
C ILE A 3 -14.16 -1.46 -27.45
N THR A 4 -14.33 -2.65 -26.88
CA THR A 4 -13.30 -3.69 -26.91
C THR A 4 -13.74 -4.80 -27.86
N ASN A 5 -12.83 -5.22 -28.73
CA ASN A 5 -13.01 -6.39 -29.57
C ASN A 5 -12.58 -7.66 -28.82
N SER A 6 -13.51 -8.59 -28.59
CA SER A 6 -13.25 -9.87 -27.91
C SER A 6 -12.98 -11.03 -28.89
N HIS A 7 -12.97 -10.76 -30.20
CA HIS A 7 -12.60 -11.73 -31.23
C HIS A 7 -11.07 -11.83 -31.38
N THR A 8 -10.58 -12.92 -31.96
CA THR A 8 -9.14 -13.20 -32.15
C THR A 8 -8.49 -12.38 -33.28
N GLY A 9 -9.29 -11.77 -34.15
CA GLY A 9 -8.84 -10.98 -35.29
C GLY A 9 -9.30 -9.52 -35.24
N PRO A 10 -8.63 -8.60 -35.96
CA PRO A 10 -9.03 -7.21 -36.03
C PRO A 10 -10.41 -7.08 -36.68
N LEU A 11 -11.27 -6.24 -36.09
CA LEU A 11 -12.61 -6.00 -36.60
C LEU A 11 -12.76 -4.56 -37.09
N GLY A 12 -13.21 -4.41 -38.32
CA GLY A 12 -13.56 -3.11 -38.87
C GLY A 12 -14.97 -2.71 -38.47
N LEU A 13 -15.12 -1.53 -37.90
CA LEU A 13 -16.40 -0.89 -37.68
C LEU A 13 -16.92 -0.27 -39.00
N PRO A 14 -18.24 -0.11 -39.15
CA PRO A 14 -18.84 0.50 -40.34
C PRO A 14 -18.40 1.94 -40.66
N ASP A 15 -17.73 2.63 -39.74
CA ASP A 15 -17.13 3.96 -39.94
C ASP A 15 -15.70 3.89 -40.48
N GLY A 16 -15.16 2.69 -40.69
CA GLY A 16 -13.77 2.46 -41.10
C GLY A 16 -12.79 2.34 -39.94
N THR A 17 -13.22 2.50 -38.69
CA THR A 17 -12.36 2.32 -37.51
C THR A 17 -12.00 0.86 -37.33
N ILE A 18 -10.72 0.53 -37.15
CA ILE A 18 -10.27 -0.85 -36.89
C ILE A 18 -10.07 -1.05 -35.39
N LEU A 19 -10.78 -2.03 -34.84
CA LEU A 19 -10.65 -2.47 -33.45
C LEU A 19 -9.68 -3.65 -33.37
N ALA A 20 -8.51 -3.40 -32.80
CA ALA A 20 -7.57 -4.45 -32.47
C ALA A 20 -8.14 -5.38 -31.38
N PRO A 21 -7.84 -6.69 -31.43
CA PRO A 21 -8.34 -7.64 -30.44
C PRO A 21 -7.83 -7.28 -29.04
N GLY A 22 -8.73 -7.26 -28.06
CA GLY A 22 -8.43 -6.97 -26.64
C GLY A 22 -8.21 -5.50 -26.30
N ILE A 23 -8.06 -4.60 -27.27
CA ILE A 23 -7.73 -3.19 -27.02
C ILE A 23 -9.01 -2.34 -26.96
N PRO A 24 -9.31 -1.68 -25.84
CA PRO A 24 -10.38 -0.69 -25.77
C PRO A 24 -10.06 0.49 -26.69
N THR A 25 -10.95 0.75 -27.66
CA THR A 25 -10.78 1.88 -28.59
C THR A 25 -11.93 2.86 -28.39
N LYS A 26 -11.60 4.15 -28.27
CA LYS A 26 -12.60 5.21 -28.16
C LYS A 26 -13.31 5.41 -29.51
N VAL A 27 -14.60 5.11 -29.55
CA VAL A 27 -15.48 5.32 -30.69
C VAL A 27 -16.39 6.51 -30.39
N GLU A 28 -16.27 7.57 -31.20
CA GLU A 28 -16.98 8.83 -30.99
C GLU A 28 -18.47 8.74 -31.36
N ASN A 29 -18.84 7.99 -32.41
CA ASN A 29 -20.23 7.88 -32.89
C ASN A 29 -20.99 6.62 -32.44
N TRP A 30 -20.58 6.02 -31.32
CA TRP A 30 -21.13 4.73 -30.84
C TRP A 30 -22.66 4.65 -30.72
N PRO A 31 -23.38 5.69 -30.23
CA PRO A 31 -24.85 5.64 -30.10
C PRO A 31 -25.59 5.42 -31.43
N GLN A 32 -25.01 5.86 -32.55
CA GLN A 32 -25.51 5.62 -33.89
C GLN A 32 -25.06 4.25 -34.42
N MET A 33 -23.81 3.85 -34.14
CA MET A 33 -23.25 2.58 -34.59
C MET A 33 -24.01 1.36 -34.07
N LYS A 34 -24.44 1.38 -32.80
CA LYS A 34 -25.22 0.28 -32.20
C LYS A 34 -26.61 0.09 -32.81
N LYS A 35 -27.06 0.98 -33.71
CA LYS A 35 -28.31 0.80 -34.47
C LYS A 35 -28.09 -0.05 -35.73
N ASN A 36 -26.85 -0.18 -36.20
CA ASN A 36 -26.51 -1.00 -37.35
C ASN A 36 -26.73 -2.50 -37.03
N ALA A 37 -27.35 -3.23 -37.95
CA ALA A 37 -27.68 -4.66 -37.75
C ALA A 37 -26.45 -5.53 -37.45
N VAL A 38 -25.31 -5.25 -38.11
CA VAL A 38 -24.06 -6.01 -37.94
C VAL A 38 -23.45 -5.77 -36.55
N VAL A 39 -23.37 -4.50 -36.14
CA VAL A 39 -22.83 -4.13 -34.81
C VAL A 39 -23.71 -4.70 -33.69
N ARG A 40 -25.03 -4.72 -33.89
CA ARG A 40 -25.97 -5.36 -32.94
C ARG A 40 -25.73 -6.86 -32.83
N ALA A 41 -25.56 -7.55 -33.95
CA ALA A 41 -25.26 -8.98 -33.96
C ALA A 41 -23.93 -9.28 -33.25
N TRP A 42 -22.92 -8.42 -33.40
CA TRP A 42 -21.65 -8.56 -32.68
C TRP A 42 -21.78 -8.30 -31.17
N LEU A 43 -22.60 -7.35 -30.74
CA LEU A 43 -22.90 -7.15 -29.32
C LEU A 43 -23.67 -8.35 -28.73
N GLU A 44 -24.65 -8.86 -29.47
CA GLU A 44 -25.45 -10.03 -29.07
C GLU A 44 -24.61 -11.31 -29.00
N ALA A 45 -23.68 -11.48 -29.94
CA ALA A 45 -22.72 -12.58 -29.97
C ALA A 45 -21.53 -12.39 -29.00
N LYS A 46 -21.49 -11.31 -28.21
CA LYS A 46 -20.38 -10.95 -27.30
C LYS A 46 -19.02 -10.84 -27.98
N VAL A 47 -19.02 -10.48 -29.26
CA VAL A 47 -17.83 -10.19 -30.07
C VAL A 47 -17.29 -8.79 -29.77
N LEU A 48 -18.17 -7.84 -29.44
CA LEU A 48 -17.84 -6.50 -28.98
C LEU A 48 -18.36 -6.30 -27.55
N ASN A 49 -17.60 -5.57 -26.73
CA ASN A 49 -18.01 -5.17 -25.39
C ASN A 49 -18.08 -3.65 -25.26
N GLU A 50 -19.17 -3.15 -24.67
CA GLU A 50 -19.43 -1.71 -24.50
C GLU A 50 -19.10 -1.28 -23.05
N SER A 51 -18.08 -0.43 -22.87
CA SER A 51 -17.76 0.15 -21.56
C SER A 51 -18.28 1.57 -21.50
N LYS A 52 -19.28 1.79 -20.62
CA LYS A 52 -20.05 3.05 -20.57
C LYS A 52 -19.32 4.23 -19.93
N ASP A 53 -18.26 3.97 -19.17
CA ASP A 53 -17.62 4.99 -18.33
C ASP A 53 -16.10 4.83 -18.19
N GLY A 54 -15.42 4.15 -19.14
CA GLY A 54 -13.98 3.85 -18.99
C GLY A 54 -13.62 3.06 -17.72
N THR A 55 -14.62 2.62 -16.97
CA THR A 55 -14.49 1.82 -15.77
C THR A 55 -14.60 0.37 -16.19
N TYR A 56 -13.55 -0.12 -16.83
CA TYR A 56 -13.11 -1.44 -16.42
C TYR A 56 -12.71 -1.28 -14.95
N VAL A 57 -13.31 -2.05 -14.03
CA VAL A 57 -12.57 -2.38 -12.80
C VAL A 57 -11.39 -3.20 -13.28
N ALA A 58 -10.34 -2.48 -13.64
CA ALA A 58 -9.17 -3.03 -14.22
C ALA A 58 -8.48 -3.76 -13.06
N VAL A 59 -8.80 -5.04 -12.93
CA VAL A 59 -8.28 -5.87 -11.84
C VAL A 59 -6.83 -6.15 -12.18
N LEU A 60 -5.94 -5.78 -11.26
CA LEU A 60 -4.55 -6.19 -11.33
C LEU A 60 -4.50 -7.69 -11.16
N ILE A 61 -4.00 -8.40 -12.18
CA ILE A 61 -3.74 -9.82 -12.04
C ILE A 61 -2.67 -9.96 -10.94
N GLY A 62 -2.97 -10.82 -9.97
CA GLY A 62 -2.07 -11.10 -8.85
C GLY A 62 -1.22 -12.34 -9.10
N THR A 63 -1.12 -13.16 -8.08
CA THR A 63 -0.31 -14.39 -8.05
C THR A 63 -1.05 -15.48 -7.30
N ASP A 64 -0.87 -16.71 -7.74
CA ASP A 64 -1.40 -17.91 -7.07
C ASP A 64 -0.38 -18.52 -6.08
N ILE A 65 0.83 -17.95 -5.98
CA ILE A 65 1.90 -18.43 -5.09
C ILE A 65 1.63 -18.04 -3.64
N PHE A 66 1.03 -16.88 -3.43
CA PHE A 66 0.81 -16.33 -2.09
C PHE A 66 -0.65 -16.50 -1.64
N PRO A 67 -0.89 -16.74 -0.34
CA PRO A 67 -2.23 -16.73 0.23
C PRO A 67 -2.85 -15.33 0.17
N SER A 68 -4.16 -15.24 0.39
CA SER A 68 -4.90 -13.98 0.43
C SER A 68 -4.43 -13.03 1.54
N GLU A 69 -3.88 -13.57 2.62
CA GLU A 69 -3.26 -12.83 3.72
C GLU A 69 -1.83 -13.30 3.93
N ILE A 70 -0.89 -12.35 3.89
CA ILE A 70 0.54 -12.61 3.98
C ILE A 70 1.03 -12.08 5.31
N GLU A 71 1.58 -12.95 6.15
CA GLU A 71 2.24 -12.54 7.38
C GLU A 71 3.60 -11.88 7.07
N ILE A 72 3.76 -10.64 7.52
CA ILE A 72 4.99 -9.84 7.31
C ILE A 72 5.83 -9.70 8.58
N SER A 73 5.22 -9.88 9.76
CA SER A 73 5.89 -10.02 11.06
C SER A 73 4.93 -10.66 12.06
N GLU A 74 5.42 -11.03 13.25
CA GLU A 74 4.58 -11.62 14.30
C GLU A 74 3.32 -10.78 14.57
N GLY A 75 2.14 -11.36 14.30
CA GLY A 75 0.84 -10.71 14.47
C GLY A 75 0.51 -9.57 13.48
N LYS A 76 1.30 -9.38 12.41
CA LYS A 76 1.06 -8.38 11.37
C LYS A 76 0.89 -9.06 10.01
N THR A 77 -0.32 -8.96 9.47
CA THR A 77 -0.67 -9.46 8.14
C THR A 77 -0.97 -8.32 7.18
N VAL A 78 -0.80 -8.57 5.89
CA VAL A 78 -1.22 -7.69 4.79
C VAL A 78 -2.04 -8.48 3.78
N ALA A 79 -3.03 -7.86 3.16
CA ALA A 79 -3.82 -8.52 2.12
C ALA A 79 -3.01 -8.63 0.82
N LEU A 80 -3.14 -9.75 0.12
CA LEU A 80 -2.48 -9.95 -1.17
C LEU A 80 -2.84 -8.86 -2.18
N GLY A 81 -4.10 -8.39 -2.17
CA GLY A 81 -4.53 -7.29 -3.04
C GLY A 81 -3.73 -6.00 -2.83
N ASP A 82 -3.41 -5.66 -1.58
CA ASP A 82 -2.60 -4.47 -1.26
C ASP A 82 -1.15 -4.66 -1.72
N VAL A 83 -0.60 -5.86 -1.56
CA VAL A 83 0.75 -6.17 -2.04
C VAL A 83 0.82 -6.07 -3.57
N VAL A 84 -0.17 -6.62 -4.28
CA VAL A 84 -0.23 -6.53 -5.74
C VAL A 84 -0.36 -5.08 -6.20
N ALA A 85 -1.20 -4.27 -5.55
CA ALA A 85 -1.34 -2.85 -5.84
C ALA A 85 -0.04 -2.06 -5.59
N GLN A 86 0.67 -2.38 -4.50
CA GLN A 86 1.97 -1.79 -4.18
C GLN A 86 3.02 -2.19 -5.22
N SER A 87 3.15 -3.47 -5.54
CA SER A 87 4.07 -3.96 -6.57
C SER A 87 3.81 -3.34 -7.94
N HIS A 88 2.54 -3.16 -8.30
CA HIS A 88 2.15 -2.46 -9.52
C HIS A 88 2.59 -0.99 -9.49
N THR A 89 2.30 -0.28 -8.40
CA THR A 89 2.71 1.12 -8.21
C THR A 89 4.23 1.29 -8.28
N ASP A 90 4.98 0.43 -7.60
CA ASP A 90 6.45 0.47 -7.57
C ASP A 90 7.07 0.10 -8.92
N SER A 91 6.39 -0.72 -9.72
CA SER A 91 6.85 -1.08 -11.05
C SER A 91 6.75 0.08 -12.05
N GLY A 92 5.90 1.08 -11.79
CA GLY A 92 5.61 2.19 -12.71
C GLY A 92 4.94 1.76 -14.02
N LEU A 93 4.52 0.49 -14.15
CA LEU A 93 3.88 -0.04 -15.34
C LEU A 93 2.45 0.45 -15.47
N SER A 94 1.98 0.57 -16.71
CA SER A 94 0.55 0.69 -16.94
C SER A 94 -0.16 -0.60 -16.52
N LEU A 95 -1.48 -0.54 -16.36
CA LEU A 95 -2.25 -1.73 -16.02
C LEU A 95 -2.21 -2.79 -17.12
N GLU A 96 -2.23 -2.36 -18.38
CA GLU A 96 -2.15 -3.25 -19.55
C GLU A 96 -0.81 -3.95 -19.59
N ASP A 97 0.28 -3.21 -19.35
CA ASP A 97 1.63 -3.78 -19.31
C ASP A 97 1.79 -4.76 -18.14
N TRP A 98 1.27 -4.41 -16.96
CA TRP A 98 1.27 -5.30 -15.80
C TRP A 98 0.52 -6.60 -16.04
N ASN A 99 -0.70 -6.50 -16.59
CA ASN A 99 -1.52 -7.68 -16.88
C ASN A 99 -0.98 -8.51 -18.05
N SER A 100 -0.13 -7.92 -18.91
CA SER A 100 0.57 -8.60 -19.99
C SER A 100 1.90 -9.24 -19.57
N LEU A 101 2.36 -9.00 -18.33
CA LEU A 101 3.56 -9.65 -17.82
C LEU A 101 3.38 -11.18 -17.77
N PRO A 102 4.42 -11.94 -18.14
CA PRO A 102 4.48 -13.37 -17.84
C PRO A 102 4.31 -13.62 -16.35
N SER A 103 3.59 -14.68 -15.99
CA SER A 103 3.28 -15.02 -14.60
C SER A 103 4.54 -15.04 -13.73
N ALA A 104 5.63 -15.66 -14.21
CA ALA A 104 6.89 -15.74 -13.48
C ALA A 104 7.52 -14.38 -13.17
N GLU A 105 7.43 -13.40 -14.08
CA GLU A 105 7.98 -12.07 -13.86
C GLU A 105 7.12 -11.26 -12.88
N ARG A 106 5.79 -11.38 -13.01
CA ARG A 106 4.84 -10.77 -12.09
C ARG A 106 4.98 -11.34 -10.68
N ASP A 107 5.07 -12.66 -10.58
CA ASP A 107 5.26 -13.37 -9.32
C ASP A 107 6.58 -12.97 -8.63
N ALA A 108 7.66 -12.81 -9.41
CA ALA A 108 8.93 -12.32 -8.89
C ALA A 108 8.84 -10.88 -8.34
N LYS A 109 8.11 -10.00 -9.03
CA LYS A 109 7.86 -8.62 -8.55
C LYS A 109 7.04 -8.60 -7.26
N ILE A 110 5.95 -9.38 -7.22
CA ILE A 110 5.11 -9.48 -6.02
C ILE A 110 5.91 -10.08 -4.85
N GLY A 111 6.71 -11.11 -5.11
CA GLY A 111 7.58 -11.72 -4.11
C GLY A 111 8.62 -10.74 -3.55
N ALA A 112 9.27 -9.95 -4.41
CA ALA A 112 10.21 -8.91 -3.98
C ALA A 112 9.55 -7.86 -3.07
N THR A 113 8.31 -7.45 -3.38
CA THR A 113 7.55 -6.54 -2.51
C THR A 113 7.22 -7.19 -1.16
N VAL A 114 6.84 -8.47 -1.13
CA VAL A 114 6.62 -9.20 0.14
C VAL A 114 7.89 -9.23 0.99
N ASP A 115 9.04 -9.54 0.38
CA ASP A 115 10.33 -9.58 1.08
C ASP A 115 10.75 -8.20 1.60
N GLN A 116 10.47 -7.14 0.83
CA GLN A 116 10.67 -5.76 1.26
C GLN A 116 9.77 -5.41 2.45
N LEU A 117 8.49 -5.78 2.42
CA LEU A 117 7.54 -5.54 3.51
C LEU A 117 7.94 -6.29 4.79
N LYS A 118 8.39 -7.54 4.67
CA LYS A 118 8.94 -8.31 5.79
C LYS A 118 10.19 -7.65 6.38
N SER A 119 11.10 -7.21 5.52
CA SER A 119 12.33 -6.54 5.95
C SER A 119 12.03 -5.20 6.63
N ALA A 120 11.08 -4.43 6.11
CA ALA A 120 10.63 -3.18 6.71
C ALA A 120 9.95 -3.40 8.07
N ALA A 121 9.10 -4.43 8.19
CA ALA A 121 8.46 -4.79 9.46
C ALA A 121 9.49 -5.25 10.50
N ALA A 122 10.49 -6.03 10.10
CA ALA A 122 11.60 -6.41 10.97
C ALA A 122 12.42 -5.19 11.43
N ALA A 123 12.72 -4.25 10.53
CA ALA A 123 13.41 -3.02 10.88
C ALA A 123 12.62 -2.15 11.87
N GLU A 124 11.30 -2.02 11.66
CA GLU A 124 10.40 -1.31 12.59
C GLU A 124 10.39 -1.97 13.97
N ALA A 125 10.38 -3.31 14.03
CA ALA A 125 10.44 -4.04 15.30
C ALA A 125 11.76 -3.82 16.05
N VAL A 126 12.89 -3.80 15.33
CA VAL A 126 14.21 -3.49 15.92
C VAL A 126 14.22 -2.07 16.48
N GLU A 127 13.70 -1.09 15.75
CA GLU A 127 13.65 0.31 16.23
C GLU A 127 12.71 0.46 17.43
N LYS A 128 11.56 -0.22 17.45
CA LYS A 128 10.68 -0.26 18.64
C LYS A 128 11.38 -0.87 19.85
N ALA A 129 12.11 -1.97 19.68
CA ALA A 129 12.87 -2.58 20.76
C ALA A 129 13.98 -1.66 21.29
N LYS A 130 14.65 -0.93 20.39
CA LYS A 130 15.66 0.07 20.76
C LYS A 130 15.03 1.24 21.51
N ALA A 131 13.90 1.77 21.04
CA ALA A 131 13.16 2.83 21.72
C ALA A 131 12.69 2.41 23.11
N ALA A 132 12.21 1.18 23.28
CA ALA A 132 11.83 0.64 24.58
C ALA A 132 13.04 0.55 25.54
N LYS A 133 14.19 0.04 25.07
CA LYS A 133 15.42 0.02 25.88
C LYS A 133 15.88 1.42 26.25
N GLN A 134 15.82 2.37 25.32
CA GLN A 134 16.18 3.76 25.58
C GLN A 134 15.26 4.38 26.63
N ALA A 135 13.95 4.16 26.54
CA ALA A 135 12.99 4.66 27.52
C ALA A 135 13.26 4.13 28.94
N ASP A 136 13.64 2.85 29.09
CA ASP A 136 14.04 2.32 30.39
C ASP A 136 15.36 2.93 30.90
N GLN A 137 16.34 3.16 30.02
CA GLN A 137 17.59 3.85 30.38
C GLN A 137 17.34 5.30 30.81
N ASP A 138 16.52 6.05 30.08
CA ASP A 138 16.16 7.43 30.40
C ASP A 138 15.44 7.50 31.74
N ARG A 139 14.53 6.56 32.01
CA ARG A 139 13.83 6.47 33.29
C ARG A 139 14.78 6.13 34.43
N ALA A 140 15.72 5.21 34.22
CA ALA A 140 16.77 4.90 35.20
C ALA A 140 17.67 6.11 35.48
N ALA A 141 17.99 6.91 34.45
CA ALA A 141 18.76 8.13 34.60
C ALA A 141 18.01 9.20 35.41
N LEU A 142 16.69 9.35 35.22
CA LEU A 142 15.86 10.25 36.03
C LEU A 142 15.86 9.86 37.51
N TYR A 143 15.76 8.57 37.82
CA TYR A 143 15.86 8.06 39.18
C TYR A 143 17.19 8.42 39.83
N ALA A 144 18.31 8.16 39.15
CA ALA A 144 19.64 8.49 39.66
C ALA A 144 19.79 10.00 39.97
N LYS A 145 19.22 10.88 39.12
CA LYS A 145 19.27 12.33 39.34
C LYS A 145 18.42 12.77 40.54
N LEU A 146 17.21 12.22 40.69
CA LEU A 146 16.33 12.52 41.83
C LEU A 146 16.94 12.05 43.15
N ASP A 147 17.52 10.83 43.19
CA ASP A 147 18.25 10.30 44.34
C ASP A 147 19.43 11.21 44.72
N ALA A 148 20.21 11.68 43.74
CA ALA A 148 21.34 12.58 43.98
C ALA A 148 20.93 13.95 44.57
N LEU A 149 19.69 14.38 44.32
CA LEU A 149 19.10 15.59 44.91
C LEU A 149 18.37 15.32 46.24
N GLY A 150 18.28 14.06 46.67
CA GLY A 150 17.55 13.66 47.88
C GLY A 150 16.02 13.81 47.76
N VAL A 151 15.49 13.84 46.54
CA VAL A 151 14.05 13.97 46.29
C VAL A 151 13.40 12.60 46.43
N THR A 152 12.34 12.50 47.22
CA THR A 152 11.55 11.28 47.30
C THR A 152 10.59 11.19 46.12
N TYR A 153 10.55 10.05 45.43
CA TYR A 153 9.69 9.84 44.26
C TYR A 153 9.12 8.42 44.21
N ASP A 154 8.01 8.24 43.49
CA ASP A 154 7.38 6.94 43.27
C ASP A 154 7.76 6.39 41.89
N LYS A 155 8.36 5.19 41.87
CA LYS A 155 8.85 4.51 40.66
C LYS A 155 7.75 4.08 39.68
N ARG A 156 6.48 4.10 40.11
CA ARG A 156 5.28 3.77 39.31
C ARG A 156 4.70 5.00 38.63
N THR A 157 5.19 6.20 38.96
CA THR A 157 4.75 7.43 38.30
C THR A 157 5.38 7.59 36.92
N GLY A 158 4.62 8.16 35.99
CA GLY A 158 5.09 8.37 34.62
C GLY A 158 6.27 9.33 34.53
N THR A 159 7.07 9.19 33.47
CA THR A 159 8.29 9.98 33.21
C THR A 159 8.07 11.49 33.28
N ALA A 160 6.91 11.98 32.81
CA ALA A 160 6.56 13.40 32.90
C ALA A 160 6.52 13.94 34.33
N LYS A 161 6.01 13.16 35.29
CA LYS A 161 5.98 13.58 36.71
C LYS A 161 7.36 13.54 37.35
N LEU A 162 8.18 12.55 36.97
CA LEU A 162 9.56 12.44 37.43
C LEU A 162 10.43 13.59 36.92
N GLN A 163 10.23 14.02 35.67
CA GLN A 163 10.90 15.20 35.10
C GLN A 163 10.49 16.48 35.83
N ALA A 164 9.18 16.70 36.06
CA ALA A 164 8.72 17.88 36.79
C ALA A 164 9.29 17.96 38.22
N ALA A 165 9.37 16.82 38.93
CA ALA A 165 9.96 16.76 40.26
C ALA A 165 11.46 17.07 40.25
N LEU A 166 12.18 16.66 39.20
CA LEU A 166 13.60 16.98 39.02
C LEU A 166 13.79 18.49 38.82
N GLU A 167 13.02 19.09 37.92
CA GLU A 167 13.10 20.53 37.63
C GLU A 167 12.78 21.39 38.86
N GLU A 168 11.78 21.01 39.65
CA GLU A 168 11.43 21.72 40.89
C GLU A 168 12.54 21.62 41.94
N ALA A 169 13.15 20.45 42.08
CA ALA A 169 14.26 20.24 43.01
C ALA A 169 15.53 20.99 42.59
N GLU A 170 15.84 21.02 41.29
CA GLU A 170 16.96 21.81 40.76
C GLU A 170 16.74 23.31 40.97
N LYS A 171 15.53 23.82 40.73
CA LYS A 171 15.17 25.22 41.04
C LYS A 171 15.28 25.54 42.52
N ALA A 172 14.78 24.65 43.39
CA ALA A 172 14.87 24.83 44.84
C ALA A 172 16.33 24.82 45.34
N LYS A 173 17.20 24.00 44.73
CA LYS A 173 18.63 23.96 45.05
C LYS A 173 19.35 25.22 44.57
N ALA A 174 19.03 25.73 43.39
CA ALA A 174 19.60 26.97 42.86
C ALA A 174 19.23 28.17 43.76
N ALA A 175 17.96 28.29 44.15
CA ALA A 175 17.49 29.37 45.02
C ALA A 175 18.14 29.36 46.42
N LYS A 176 18.56 28.19 46.92
CA LYS A 176 19.27 28.06 48.20
C LYS A 176 20.77 28.39 48.14
N ASN A 177 21.36 28.46 46.94
CA ASN A 177 22.79 28.69 46.76
C ASN A 177 23.11 30.16 46.40
N GLU A 178 22.07 30.98 46.14
CA GLU A 178 22.18 32.42 45.82
C GLU A 178 21.70 33.34 46.96
N GLY A 179 21.34 32.80 48.13
CA GLY A 179 20.97 33.54 49.35
C GLY A 179 21.92 33.26 50.49
#